data_AF-A0A1I0Q820-F1
#
_entry.id   AF-A0A1I0Q820-F1
#
_cell.length_a   1.000
_cell.length_b   1.000
_cell.length_c   1.000
_cell.angle_alpha   90.00
_cell.angle_beta   90.00
_cell.angle_gamma   90.00
#
_symmetry.space_group_name_H-M   'P 1'
#
loop_
_entity.id
_entity.type
_entity.pdbx_description
1 polymer ?
#
loop_
_entity_poly.entity_id
_entity_poly.type
_entity_poly.pdbx_seq_one_letter_code
_entity_poly.pdbx_strand_id
1 'polypeptide(L)' 'MGVIVYEDPQGGVTEWPTDDERLRYDESTGHWLVKTGDGTVRRIPRERVFYVEQDS' A
#
# COMPACT_ATOMS: atom_id res chain seq x y z
N MET A 1 -9.41 7.54 -6.51
CA MET A 1 -8.29 6.89 -7.21
C MET A 1 -7.09 7.11 -6.31
N GLY A 2 -6.32 6.06 -6.03
CA GLY A 2 -5.19 6.17 -5.11
C GLY A 2 -3.94 5.53 -5.67
N VAL A 3 -2.80 5.86 -5.07
CA VAL A 3 -1.52 5.23 -5.36
C VAL A 3 -0.74 5.05 -4.06
N ILE A 4 -0.06 3.91 -3.94
CA ILE A 4 0.94 3.68 -2.91
C ILE A 4 2.28 3.38 -3.58
N VAL A 5 3.32 4.09 -3.14
CA VAL A 5 4.69 3.89 -3.63
C VAL A 5 5.56 3.42 -2.48
N TYR A 6 6.21 2.26 -2.67
CA TYR A 6 6.96 1.59 -1.61
C TYR A 6 8.15 0.81 -2.13
N GLU A 7 9.13 0.57 -1.27
CA GLU A 7 10.25 -0.33 -1.54
C GLU A 7 9.78 -1.79 -1.45
N ASP A 8 10.04 -2.59 -2.48
CA ASP A 8 9.72 -4.03 -2.56
C ASP A 8 10.80 -4.90 -1.88
N PRO A 9 10.51 -6.20 -1.58
CA PRO A 9 11.44 -7.04 -0.81
C PRO A 9 12.81 -7.27 -1.45
N GLN A 10 12.95 -6.92 -2.73
CA GLN A 10 14.16 -7.04 -3.53
C GLN A 10 14.94 -5.71 -3.57
N GLY A 11 14.45 -4.66 -2.89
CA GLY A 11 15.04 -3.33 -2.84
C GLY A 11 14.66 -2.43 -4.03
N GLY A 12 13.69 -2.86 -4.86
CA GLY A 12 13.14 -2.06 -5.94
C GLY A 12 12.05 -1.10 -5.46
N VAL A 13 11.70 -0.12 -6.28
CA VAL A 13 10.56 0.78 -6.00
C VAL A 13 9.35 0.28 -6.79
N THR A 14 8.26 0.00 -6.08
CA THR A 14 6.96 -0.36 -6.67
C THR A 14 5.99 0.80 -6.52
N GLU A 15 5.44 1.26 -7.64
CA GLU A 15 4.27 2.13 -7.69
C GLU A 15 3.03 1.28 -7.98
N TRP A 16 2.04 1.33 -7.09
CA TRP A 16 0.85 0.51 -7.21
C TRP A 16 -0.42 1.39 -7.25
N PRO A 17 -1.08 1.50 -8.42
CA PRO A 17 -2.37 2.16 -8.52
C PRO A 17 -3.46 1.30 -7.85
N THR A 18 -4.29 1.93 -7.04
CA THR A 18 -5.33 1.27 -6.25
C THR A 18 -6.60 2.09 -6.22
N ASP A 19 -7.71 1.42 -5.93
CA ASP A 19 -8.95 2.09 -5.55
C ASP A 19 -8.91 2.36 -4.03
N ASP A 20 -9.57 3.42 -3.56
CA ASP A 20 -9.50 3.83 -2.15
C ASP A 20 -10.07 2.77 -1.20
N GLU A 21 -11.07 1.99 -1.65
CA GLU A 21 -11.62 0.86 -0.89
C GLU A 21 -10.63 -0.30 -0.69
N ARG A 22 -9.53 -0.33 -1.45
CA ARG A 22 -8.52 -1.39 -1.44
C ARG A 22 -7.24 -0.99 -0.71
N LEU A 23 -7.14 0.24 -0.24
CA LEU A 23 -5.98 0.76 0.47
C LEU A 23 -6.40 1.32 1.83
N ARG A 24 -5.81 0.80 2.91
CA ARG A 24 -6.02 1.34 4.25
C ARG A 24 -4.76 1.22 5.10
N TYR A 25 -4.61 2.13 6.05
CA TYR A 25 -3.58 2.01 7.08
C TYR A 25 -4.13 1.27 8.30
N ASP A 26 -3.36 0.31 8.82
CA ASP A 26 -3.63 -0.42 10.04
C ASP A 26 -2.69 0.07 11.15
N GLU A 27 -3.19 0.97 12.00
CA GLU A 27 -2.42 1.56 13.09
C GLU A 27 -1.94 0.55 14.12
N SER A 28 -2.67 -0.57 14.30
CA SER A 28 -2.32 -1.57 15.30
C SER A 28 -1.03 -2.31 14.96
N THR A 29 -0.76 -2.47 13.67
CA THR A 29 0.44 -3.15 13.17
C THR A 29 1.44 -2.18 12.57
N GLY A 30 1.07 -0.94 12.27
CA GLY A 30 1.93 0.04 11.59
C GLY A 30 2.12 -0.27 10.10
N HIS A 31 1.12 -0.90 9.46
CA HIS A 31 1.21 -1.36 8.07
C HIS A 31 0.15 -0.74 7.19
N TRP A 32 0.50 -0.52 5.92
CA TRP A 32 -0.45 -0.35 4.85
C TRP A 32 -0.98 -1.70 4.39
N LEU A 33 -2.28 -1.79 4.21
CA LEU A 33 -3.00 -2.96 3.73
C LEU A 33 -3.48 -2.68 2.31
N VAL A 34 -2.93 -3.43 1.35
CA VAL A 34 -3.31 -3.34 -0.07
C VAL A 34 -4.05 -4.62 -0.44
N LYS A 35 -5.33 -4.51 -0.79
CA LYS A 35 -6.13 -5.63 -1.28
C LYS A 35 -5.99 -5.73 -2.79
N THR A 36 -5.46 -6.85 -3.25
CA THR A 36 -5.31 -7.14 -4.67
C THR A 36 -6.61 -7.68 -5.27
N GLY A 37 -6.72 -7.68 -6.61
CA GLY A 37 -7.92 -8.14 -7.33
C GLY A 37 -8.25 -9.62 -7.11
N ASP A 38 -7.27 -10.44 -6.71
CA ASP A 38 -7.47 -11.86 -6.39
C ASP A 38 -7.92 -12.10 -4.93
N GLY A 39 -8.06 -11.03 -4.14
CA GLY A 39 -8.46 -11.09 -2.73
C GLY A 39 -7.30 -11.19 -1.73
N THR A 40 -6.05 -11.34 -2.19
CA THR A 40 -4.87 -11.33 -1.34
C THR A 40 -4.65 -9.95 -0.74
N VAL A 41 -4.36 -9.90 0.57
CA VAL A 41 -3.99 -8.68 1.28
C VAL A 41 -2.48 -8.65 1.46
N ARG A 42 -1.84 -7.63 0.90
CA ARG A 42 -0.43 -7.33 1.15
C ARG A 42 -0.31 -6.39 2.33
N ARG A 43 0.62 -6.69 3.24
CA ARG A 43 1.00 -5.83 4.36
C ARG A 43 2.33 -5.18 4.05
N ILE A 44 2.34 -3.86 3.96
CA ILE A 44 3.53 -3.07 3.64
C ILE A 44 3.88 -2.23 4.86
N PRO A 45 5.02 -2.47 5.51
CA PRO A 45 5.45 -1.69 6.67
C PRO A 45 5.57 -0.20 6.33
N ARG A 46 5.16 0.69 7.25
CA ARG A 46 5.16 2.15 7.03
C ARG A 46 6.53 2.69 6.62
N GLU A 47 7.60 2.14 7.15
CA GLU A 47 8.99 2.54 6.90
C GLU A 47 9.45 2.28 5.47
N ARG A 48 8.75 1.41 4.73
CA ARG A 48 9.03 1.11 3.31
C ARG A 48 8.20 1.95 2.35
N VAL A 49 7.22 2.70 2.87
CA VAL A 49 6.33 3.52 2.04
C VAL A 49 6.91 4.91 1.88
N PHE A 50 7.14 5.29 0.62
CA PHE A 50 7.61 6.62 0.24
C PHE A 50 6.47 7.63 0.33
N TYR A 51 5.34 7.36 -0.32
CA TYR A 51 4.13 8.16 -0.21
C TYR A 51 2.87 7.36 -0.54
N VAL A 52 1.74 7.93 -0.13
CA VAL A 52 0.39 7.48 -0.47
C VAL A 52 -0.41 8.70 -0.92
N GLU A 53 -1.15 8.55 -2.00
CA GLU A 53 -2.14 9.50 -2.49
C GLU A 53 -3.50 8.80 -2.51
N GLN A 54 -4.52 9.46 -1.98
CA GLN A 54 -5.91 8.99 -1.95
C GLN A 54 -6.81 10.17 -2.30
N ASP A 55 -7.79 9.96 -3.17
CA ASP A 55 -8.82 10.96 -3.40
C ASP A 55 -9.67 11.09 -2.12
N SER A 56 -9.96 12.34 -1.74
CA SER A 56 -10.74 12.68 -0.54
C SER A 56 -12.23 12.78 -0.81
#